data_AF-A0A932RLG3-F1
#
_entry.id   AF-A0A932RLG3-F1
#
_cell.length_a   1.000
_cell.length_b   1.000
_cell.length_c   1.000
_cell.angle_alpha   90.00
_cell.angle_beta   90.00
_cell.angle_gamma   90.00
#
_symmetry.space_group_name_H-M   'P 1'
#
loop_
_entity.id
_entity.type
_entity.pdbx_description
1 polymer ?
#
loop_
_entity_poly.entity_id
_entity_poly.type
_entity_poly.pdbx_seq_one_letter_code
_entity_poly.pdbx_strand_id
1 'polypeptide(L)'
;MVIDLARLPSHGRDVGLGVRQSKATRRVPIVFVGGEPEKVARVKTLLPDAAFTSWNKIRSALKRAIAHPPENPVRPDSLLAGYSGTPLPKKLGIKANSAVALEGAPDGFRKTLGELPEGVELQEETRSPCDIILWFLRSREELQHGMKSMAARTGEGRLWIIWPKKASGVETDVTQNDVRAIGMAAGLVDFKVCAVDATWSGLAFTRRKR
;
A
#
# COMPACT_ATOMS: atom_id res chain seq x y z
N MET A 1 3.37 -7.28 -27.53
CA MET A 1 3.55 -5.96 -26.88
C MET A 1 4.90 -5.92 -26.18
N VAL A 2 5.62 -4.80 -26.29
CA VAL A 2 6.90 -4.57 -25.60
C VAL A 2 6.67 -3.55 -24.49
N ILE A 3 7.20 -3.83 -23.29
CA ILE A 3 7.12 -2.92 -22.14
C ILE A 3 8.54 -2.69 -21.60
N ASP A 4 8.96 -1.43 -21.55
CA ASP A 4 10.23 -1.02 -20.94
C ASP A 4 10.07 -0.84 -19.42
N LEU A 5 10.87 -1.58 -18.65
CA LEU A 5 10.90 -1.48 -17.18
C LEU A 5 12.03 -0.58 -16.66
N ALA A 6 12.89 -0.04 -17.53
CA ALA A 6 14.00 0.83 -17.12
C ALA A 6 13.53 2.23 -16.67
N ARG A 7 12.44 2.74 -17.24
CA ARG A 7 11.89 4.07 -16.90
C ARG A 7 10.91 4.05 -15.73
N LEU A 8 9.72 3.49 -15.94
CA LEU A 8 8.64 3.47 -14.94
C LEU A 8 8.17 2.03 -14.70
N PRO A 9 8.96 1.22 -13.98
CA PRO A 9 8.68 -0.20 -13.79
C PRO A 9 7.33 -0.51 -13.12
N SER A 10 6.80 0.37 -12.26
CA SER A 10 5.45 0.24 -11.72
C SER A 10 4.40 0.35 -12.81
N HIS A 11 4.47 1.39 -13.66
CA HIS A 11 3.52 1.56 -14.76
C HIS A 11 3.65 0.44 -15.79
N GLY A 12 4.88 0.01 -16.11
CA GLY A 12 5.10 -1.11 -17.01
C GLY A 12 4.44 -2.38 -16.50
N ARG A 13 4.59 -2.68 -15.20
CA ARG A 13 3.86 -3.79 -14.56
C ARG A 13 2.34 -3.62 -14.69
N ASP A 14 1.80 -2.44 -14.40
CA ASP A 14 0.35 -2.21 -14.41
C ASP A 14 -0.24 -2.36 -15.82
N VAL A 15 0.49 -1.93 -16.86
CA VAL A 15 0.14 -2.19 -18.27
C VAL A 15 0.10 -3.69 -18.54
N GLY A 16 1.11 -4.43 -18.08
CA GLY A 16 1.14 -5.89 -18.24
C GLY A 16 -0.03 -6.59 -17.55
N LEU A 17 -0.35 -6.20 -16.33
CA LEU A 17 -1.50 -6.72 -15.58
C LEU A 17 -2.82 -6.38 -16.28
N GLY A 18 -2.98 -5.16 -16.80
CA GLY A 18 -4.18 -4.74 -17.53
C GLY A 18 -4.40 -5.55 -18.81
N VAL A 19 -3.33 -5.81 -19.56
CA VAL A 19 -3.41 -6.67 -20.74
C VAL A 19 -3.86 -8.08 -20.39
N ARG A 20 -3.44 -8.64 -19.26
CA ARG A 20 -3.88 -9.96 -18.78
C ARG A 20 -5.30 -10.00 -18.22
N GLN A 21 -5.78 -8.91 -17.64
CA GLN A 21 -7.11 -8.86 -17.04
C GLN A 21 -8.21 -8.89 -18.11
N SER A 22 -7.98 -8.27 -19.27
CA SER A 22 -8.97 -8.20 -20.36
C SER A 22 -9.02 -9.48 -21.19
N LYS A 23 -10.22 -10.04 -21.38
CA LYS A 23 -10.45 -11.24 -22.20
C LYS A 23 -9.94 -11.08 -23.64
N ALA A 24 -10.04 -9.87 -24.20
CA ALA A 24 -9.65 -9.57 -25.58
C ALA A 24 -8.11 -9.55 -25.75
N THR A 25 -7.38 -9.12 -24.73
CA THR A 25 -5.93 -8.88 -24.84
C THR A 25 -5.07 -9.87 -24.07
N ARG A 26 -5.65 -10.71 -23.21
CA ARG A 26 -4.89 -11.60 -22.32
C ARG A 26 -3.99 -12.61 -23.03
N ARG A 27 -4.27 -12.94 -24.30
CA ARG A 27 -3.43 -13.81 -25.13
C ARG A 27 -2.31 -13.09 -25.88
N VAL A 28 -2.25 -11.76 -25.83
CA VAL A 28 -1.19 -11.00 -26.49
C VAL A 28 0.15 -11.32 -25.81
N PRO A 29 1.19 -11.71 -26.55
CA PRO A 29 2.51 -11.94 -25.97
C PRO A 29 3.07 -10.63 -25.38
N ILE A 30 3.57 -10.70 -24.14
CA ILE A 30 4.17 -9.56 -23.44
C ILE A 30 5.67 -9.81 -23.32
N VAL A 31 6.48 -8.83 -23.73
CA VAL A 31 7.93 -8.84 -23.58
C VAL A 31 8.33 -7.64 -22.72
N PHE A 32 8.75 -7.90 -21.50
CA PHE A 32 9.37 -6.91 -20.63
C PHE A 32 10.86 -6.78 -20.95
N VAL A 33 11.34 -5.54 -21.05
CA VAL A 33 12.71 -5.23 -21.45
C VAL A 33 13.37 -4.31 -20.42
N GLY A 34 14.57 -4.68 -19.98
CA GLY A 34 15.35 -3.90 -19.02
C GLY A 34 14.76 -3.87 -17.61
N GLY A 35 15.20 -2.88 -16.80
CA GLY A 35 14.77 -2.68 -15.42
C GLY A 35 15.70 -3.29 -14.37
N GLU A 36 15.59 -2.78 -13.14
CA GLU A 36 16.35 -3.26 -11.98
C GLU A 36 15.97 -4.72 -11.63
N PRO A 37 16.93 -5.60 -11.31
CA PRO A 37 16.68 -7.01 -11.04
C PRO A 37 15.56 -7.26 -10.02
N GLU A 38 15.53 -6.51 -8.92
CA GLU A 38 14.50 -6.62 -7.89
C GLU A 38 13.11 -6.27 -8.40
N LYS A 39 13.01 -5.25 -9.27
CA LYS A 39 11.73 -4.81 -9.84
C LYS A 39 11.25 -5.81 -10.88
N VAL A 40 12.16 -6.32 -11.72
CA VAL A 40 11.88 -7.38 -12.69
C VAL A 40 11.39 -8.65 -11.99
N ALA A 41 12.03 -9.06 -10.89
CA ALA A 41 11.62 -10.22 -10.11
C ALA A 41 10.17 -10.10 -9.62
N ARG A 42 9.77 -8.92 -9.12
CA ARG A 42 8.38 -8.65 -8.71
C ARG A 42 7.38 -8.79 -9.85
N VAL A 43 7.72 -8.29 -11.04
CA VAL A 43 6.84 -8.43 -12.22
C VAL A 43 6.74 -9.89 -12.65
N LYS A 44 7.85 -10.64 -12.57
CA LYS A 44 7.90 -12.06 -12.91
C LYS A 44 7.04 -12.93 -12.00
N THR A 45 6.93 -12.60 -10.71
CA THR A 45 6.01 -13.29 -9.78
C THR A 45 4.55 -13.09 -10.20
N LEU A 46 4.19 -11.91 -10.71
CA LEU A 46 2.82 -11.57 -11.09
C LEU A 46 2.45 -12.04 -12.49
N LEU A 47 3.42 -12.08 -13.40
CA LEU A 47 3.29 -12.40 -14.82
C LEU A 47 4.36 -13.43 -15.23
N PRO A 48 4.33 -14.67 -14.68
CA PRO A 48 5.33 -15.69 -14.96
C PRO A 48 5.28 -16.19 -16.41
N ASP A 49 4.17 -15.95 -17.11
CA ASP A 49 3.93 -16.29 -18.51
C ASP A 49 4.45 -15.22 -19.50
N ALA A 50 4.97 -14.10 -19.01
CA ALA A 50 5.59 -13.06 -19.84
C ALA A 50 7.08 -13.36 -20.11
N ALA A 51 7.59 -12.86 -21.23
CA ALA A 51 9.02 -12.92 -21.54
C ALA A 51 9.75 -11.73 -20.89
N PHE A 52 10.92 -11.98 -20.32
CA PHE A 52 11.79 -10.95 -19.73
C PHE A 52 13.14 -10.97 -20.44
N THR A 53 13.61 -9.80 -20.86
CA THR A 53 14.85 -9.70 -21.63
C THR A 53 15.54 -8.34 -21.43
N SER A 54 16.70 -8.18 -22.06
CA SER A 54 17.46 -6.93 -22.13
C SER A 54 17.42 -6.37 -23.54
N TRP A 55 17.68 -5.07 -23.69
CA TRP A 55 17.60 -4.38 -24.99
C TRP A 55 18.46 -5.02 -26.08
N ASN A 56 19.65 -5.54 -25.74
CA ASN A 56 20.52 -6.24 -26.69
C ASN A 56 19.94 -7.58 -27.22
N LYS A 57 19.01 -8.21 -26.51
CA LYS A 57 18.43 -9.53 -26.87
C LYS A 57 16.99 -9.44 -27.37
N ILE A 58 16.42 -8.23 -27.47
CA ILE A 58 15.01 -7.99 -27.76
C ILE A 58 14.52 -8.64 -29.06
N ARG A 59 15.31 -8.60 -30.15
CA ARG A 59 14.91 -9.18 -31.44
C ARG A 59 14.63 -10.68 -31.33
N SER A 60 15.51 -11.41 -30.64
CA SER A 60 15.34 -12.86 -30.44
C SER A 60 14.15 -13.16 -29.51
N ALA A 61 13.94 -12.34 -28.48
CA ALA A 61 12.85 -12.50 -27.54
C ALA A 61 11.49 -12.25 -28.21
N LEU A 62 11.39 -11.23 -29.07
CA LEU A 62 10.16 -10.93 -29.82
C LEU A 62 9.79 -12.06 -30.77
N LYS A 63 10.75 -12.58 -31.54
CA LYS A 63 10.51 -13.73 -32.43
C LYS A 63 9.95 -14.92 -31.65
N ARG A 64 10.56 -15.26 -30.51
CA ARG A 64 10.08 -16.36 -29.65
C ARG A 64 8.69 -16.11 -29.08
N ALA A 65 8.43 -14.90 -28.58
CA ALA A 65 7.14 -14.55 -27.98
C ALA A 65 5.99 -14.54 -28.99
N ILE A 66 6.25 -14.14 -30.24
CA ILE A 66 5.28 -14.20 -31.34
C ILE A 66 5.00 -15.65 -31.73
N ALA A 67 6.05 -16.48 -31.84
CA ALA A 67 5.92 -17.89 -32.21
C ALA A 67 5.22 -18.74 -31.13
N HIS A 68 5.36 -18.36 -29.85
CA HIS A 68 4.80 -19.10 -28.72
C HIS A 68 3.95 -18.16 -27.84
N PRO A 69 2.73 -17.82 -28.29
CA PRO A 69 1.82 -17.05 -27.46
C PRO A 69 1.37 -17.85 -26.24
N PRO A 70 1.02 -17.20 -25.11
CA PRO A 70 0.58 -17.89 -23.91
C PRO A 70 -0.77 -18.59 -24.15
N GLU A 71 -0.78 -19.92 -24.10
CA GLU A 71 -1.99 -20.74 -24.29
C GLU A 71 -2.98 -20.56 -23.13
N ASN A 72 -2.45 -20.56 -21.90
CA ASN A 72 -3.16 -20.35 -20.65
C ASN A 72 -2.59 -19.13 -19.91
N PRO A 73 -2.94 -17.89 -20.32
CA PRO A 73 -2.40 -16.70 -19.71
C PRO A 73 -2.86 -16.57 -18.26
N VAL A 74 -1.94 -16.18 -17.38
CA VAL A 74 -2.26 -15.89 -15.97
C VAL A 74 -3.32 -14.80 -15.92
N ARG A 75 -4.31 -14.97 -15.05
CA ARG A 75 -5.35 -13.98 -14.80
C ARG A 75 -5.14 -13.41 -13.39
N PRO A 76 -4.57 -12.20 -13.26
CA PRO A 76 -4.48 -11.54 -11.98
C PRO A 76 -5.88 -11.23 -11.45
N ASP A 77 -6.13 -11.50 -10.16
CA ASP A 77 -7.41 -11.21 -9.51
C ASP A 77 -7.71 -9.71 -9.48
N SER A 78 -6.68 -8.86 -9.45
CA SER A 78 -6.80 -7.40 -9.58
C SER A 78 -5.53 -6.73 -10.14
N LEU A 79 -5.70 -5.58 -10.79
CA LEU A 79 -4.60 -4.66 -11.15
C LEU A 79 -3.79 -4.20 -9.93
N LEU A 80 -4.40 -4.20 -8.75
CA LEU A 80 -3.78 -3.80 -7.48
C LEU A 80 -2.85 -4.88 -6.89
N ALA A 81 -2.84 -6.10 -7.44
CA ALA A 81 -1.94 -7.17 -7.00
C ALA A 81 -0.47 -6.74 -7.02
N GLY A 82 -0.08 -5.86 -7.96
CA GLY A 82 1.26 -5.28 -8.01
C GLY A 82 1.58 -4.32 -6.86
N TYR A 83 0.59 -3.64 -6.31
CA TYR A 83 0.74 -2.70 -5.19
C TYR A 83 0.62 -3.38 -3.81
N SER A 84 0.13 -4.62 -3.78
CA SER A 84 -0.04 -5.41 -2.56
C SER A 84 1.29 -5.71 -1.84
N GLY A 85 2.40 -5.87 -2.57
CA GLY A 85 3.69 -6.34 -2.02
C GLY A 85 4.57 -5.34 -1.27
N THR A 86 4.10 -4.14 -0.91
CA THR A 86 4.82 -3.30 0.06
C THR A 86 4.38 -3.72 1.47
N PRO A 87 5.30 -4.19 2.34
CA PRO A 87 4.95 -4.57 3.71
C PRO A 87 4.19 -3.45 4.41
N LEU A 88 3.17 -3.80 5.18
CA LEU A 88 2.32 -2.83 5.88
C LEU A 88 3.14 -1.83 6.73
N PRO A 89 4.21 -2.22 7.44
CA PRO A 89 5.04 -1.27 8.20
C PRO A 89 5.63 -0.18 7.32
N LYS A 90 6.08 -0.52 6.11
CA LYS A 90 6.60 0.44 5.14
C LYS A 90 5.49 1.33 4.56
N LYS A 91 4.26 0.83 4.41
CA LYS A 91 3.10 1.65 4.01
C LYS A 91 2.75 2.68 5.10
N LEU A 92 2.76 2.26 6.36
CA LEU A 92 2.53 3.12 7.53
C LEU A 92 3.73 4.04 7.81
N GLY A 93 4.87 3.74 7.19
CA GLY A 93 6.12 4.47 7.27
C GLY A 93 6.81 4.32 8.63
N ILE A 94 6.64 3.14 9.24
CA ILE A 94 7.41 2.64 10.38
C ILE A 94 8.85 2.42 9.90
N LYS A 95 9.81 2.93 10.68
CA LYS A 95 11.25 2.83 10.40
C LYS A 95 11.94 2.07 11.52
N ALA A 96 13.20 1.72 11.33
CA ALA A 96 14.01 1.16 12.41
C ALA A 96 14.07 2.11 13.62
N ASN A 97 14.13 1.55 14.82
CA ASN A 97 14.17 2.27 16.10
C ASN A 97 13.00 3.24 16.34
N SER A 98 11.86 3.06 15.66
CA SER A 98 10.68 3.91 15.86
C SER A 98 9.82 3.39 17.01
N ALA A 99 9.33 4.30 17.84
CA ALA A 99 8.28 4.03 18.82
C ALA A 99 6.90 4.16 18.15
N VAL A 100 6.12 3.08 18.17
CA VAL A 100 4.81 2.99 17.51
C VAL A 100 3.73 2.64 18.53
N ALA A 101 2.78 3.55 18.75
CA ALA A 101 1.62 3.31 19.59
C ALA A 101 0.45 2.74 18.78
N LEU A 102 -0.23 1.73 19.35
CA LEU A 102 -1.42 1.09 18.81
C LEU A 102 -2.64 1.46 19.65
N GLU A 103 -3.27 2.60 19.36
CA GLU A 103 -4.40 3.10 20.14
C GLU A 103 -5.71 2.49 19.63
N GLY A 104 -6.40 1.69 20.45
CA GLY A 104 -7.70 1.09 20.11
C GLY A 104 -7.63 -0.02 19.04
N ALA A 105 -6.44 -0.54 18.76
CA ALA A 105 -6.23 -1.55 17.73
C ALA A 105 -7.03 -2.83 18.02
N PRO A 106 -7.60 -3.50 17.00
CA PRO A 106 -8.30 -4.76 17.21
C PRO A 106 -7.34 -5.87 17.62
N ASP A 107 -7.86 -6.85 18.35
CA ASP A 107 -7.10 -8.02 18.77
C ASP A 107 -6.38 -8.67 17.57
N GLY A 108 -5.10 -8.96 17.77
CA GLY A 108 -4.28 -9.58 16.74
C GLY A 108 -3.78 -8.65 15.62
N PHE A 109 -4.06 -7.34 15.65
CA PHE A 109 -3.53 -6.40 14.65
C PHE A 109 -2.00 -6.42 14.56
N ARG A 110 -1.31 -6.70 15.68
CA ARG A 110 0.14 -6.91 15.70
C ARG A 110 0.61 -7.96 14.68
N LYS A 111 -0.16 -9.02 14.47
CA LYS A 111 0.15 -10.06 13.46
C LYS A 111 -0.01 -9.52 12.03
N THR A 112 -0.96 -8.61 11.80
CA THR A 112 -1.20 -7.96 10.51
C THR A 112 -0.04 -7.05 10.09
N LEU A 113 0.68 -6.45 11.05
CA LEU A 113 1.90 -5.68 10.77
C LEU A 113 3.02 -6.55 10.18
N GLY A 114 3.04 -7.85 10.48
CA GLY A 114 4.09 -8.76 10.01
C GLY A 114 5.46 -8.42 10.60
N GLU A 115 6.51 -8.65 9.83
CA GLU A 115 7.90 -8.36 10.24
C GLU A 115 8.14 -6.84 10.32
N LEU A 116 8.57 -6.40 11.50
CA LEU A 116 8.89 -5.00 11.76
C LEU A 116 10.37 -4.72 11.49
N PRO A 117 10.72 -3.49 11.08
CA PRO A 117 12.10 -3.04 11.07
C PRO A 117 12.79 -3.24 12.43
N GLU A 118 14.10 -3.40 12.41
CA GLU A 118 14.93 -3.58 13.61
C GLU A 118 14.72 -2.45 14.63
N GLY A 119 14.63 -2.82 15.91
CA GLY A 119 14.51 -1.87 17.02
C GLY A 119 13.16 -1.16 17.14
N VAL A 120 12.14 -1.55 16.37
CA VAL A 120 10.79 -0.98 16.54
C VAL A 120 10.19 -1.40 17.88
N GLU A 121 9.72 -0.42 18.64
CA GLU A 121 9.00 -0.63 19.89
C GLU A 121 7.50 -0.43 19.67
N LEU A 122 6.71 -1.50 19.86
CA LEU A 122 5.26 -1.41 19.86
C LEU A 122 4.74 -1.15 21.28
N GLN A 123 3.88 -0.14 21.41
CA GLN A 123 3.24 0.23 22.66
C GLN A 123 1.73 0.04 22.50
N GLU A 124 1.08 -0.67 23.43
CA GLU A 124 -0.38 -0.87 23.40
C GLU A 124 -1.17 0.38 23.80
N GLU A 125 -0.49 1.36 24.39
CA GLU A 125 -1.05 2.65 24.76
C GLU A 125 -0.11 3.76 24.30
N THR A 126 -0.67 4.91 23.93
CA THR A 126 0.13 6.06 23.54
C THR A 126 0.92 6.62 24.73
N ARG A 127 2.22 6.31 24.85
CA ARG A 127 3.14 6.93 25.82
C ARG A 127 4.14 7.84 25.12
N SER A 128 4.23 9.09 25.55
CA SER A 128 5.17 10.05 24.96
C SER A 128 6.61 9.72 25.36
N PRO A 129 7.60 9.86 24.45
CA PRO A 129 7.47 10.23 23.03
C PRO A 129 7.10 9.04 22.12
N CYS A 130 6.22 9.27 21.14
CA CYS A 130 5.88 8.32 20.08
C CYS A 130 6.17 8.93 18.71
N ASP A 131 6.84 8.18 17.82
CA ASP A 131 7.09 8.62 16.45
C ASP A 131 5.85 8.46 15.57
N ILE A 132 5.09 7.39 15.84
CA ILE A 132 3.90 7.02 15.06
C ILE A 132 2.80 6.57 16.00
N ILE A 133 1.61 7.15 15.85
CA ILE A 133 0.38 6.67 16.51
C ILE A 133 -0.51 6.06 15.44
N LEU A 134 -0.91 4.81 15.63
CA LEU A 134 -1.94 4.14 14.84
C LEU A 134 -3.23 4.12 15.67
N TRP A 135 -4.11 5.08 15.41
CA TRP A 135 -5.35 5.26 16.16
C TRP A 135 -6.53 4.66 15.41
N PHE A 136 -7.09 3.60 15.96
CA PHE A 136 -8.27 2.91 15.47
C PHE A 136 -9.52 3.44 16.16
N LEU A 137 -10.55 3.68 15.37
CA LEU A 137 -11.85 4.14 15.83
C LEU A 137 -12.96 3.60 14.92
N ARG A 138 -14.18 3.55 15.45
CA ARG A 138 -15.35 3.04 14.72
C ARG A 138 -16.44 4.08 14.55
N SER A 139 -16.46 5.12 15.38
CA SER A 139 -17.51 6.15 15.33
C SER A 139 -16.97 7.56 15.12
N ARG A 140 -17.81 8.42 14.54
CA ARG A 140 -17.54 9.85 14.39
C ARG A 140 -17.47 10.54 15.74
N GLU A 141 -18.23 10.05 16.71
CA GLU A 141 -18.19 10.52 18.10
C GLU A 141 -16.81 10.28 18.74
N GLU A 142 -16.25 9.08 18.62
CA GLU A 142 -14.90 8.75 19.08
C GLU A 142 -13.86 9.67 18.42
N LEU A 143 -14.00 9.87 17.10
CA LEU A 143 -13.13 10.77 16.34
C LEU A 143 -13.18 12.20 16.89
N GLN A 144 -14.37 12.76 17.10
CA GLN A 144 -14.54 14.13 17.60
C GLN A 144 -13.97 14.31 19.00
N HIS A 145 -14.25 13.39 19.92
CA HIS A 145 -13.78 13.46 21.30
C HIS A 145 -12.27 13.21 21.43
N GLY A 146 -11.73 12.27 20.66
CA GLY A 146 -10.33 11.86 20.74
C GLY A 146 -9.35 12.79 20.00
N MET A 147 -9.80 13.50 18.96
CA MET A 147 -8.92 14.19 18.01
C MET A 147 -7.94 15.15 18.67
N LYS A 148 -8.43 16.01 19.58
CA LYS A 148 -7.58 17.01 20.25
C LYS A 148 -6.47 16.35 21.07
N SER A 149 -6.82 15.28 21.80
CA SER A 149 -5.87 14.54 22.64
C SER A 149 -4.85 13.76 21.80
N MET A 150 -5.30 13.14 20.70
CA MET A 150 -4.43 12.44 19.75
C MET A 150 -3.45 13.39 19.04
N ALA A 151 -3.92 14.55 18.57
CA ALA A 151 -3.08 15.57 17.96
C ALA A 151 -2.05 16.16 18.94
N ALA A 152 -2.40 16.30 20.21
CA ALA A 152 -1.48 16.71 21.26
C ALA A 152 -0.38 15.66 21.47
N ARG A 153 -0.76 14.39 21.67
CA ARG A 153 0.15 13.25 21.89
C ARG A 153 1.06 12.94 20.71
N THR A 154 0.60 13.21 19.48
CA THR A 154 1.40 13.01 18.26
C THR A 154 2.64 13.90 18.23
N GLY A 155 2.60 15.10 18.83
CA GLY A 155 3.74 16.03 18.77
C GLY A 155 4.18 16.33 17.33
N GLU A 156 5.46 16.13 17.05
CA GLU A 156 6.04 16.23 15.69
C GLU A 156 6.00 14.91 14.90
N GLY A 157 5.49 13.84 15.53
CA GLY A 157 5.34 12.53 14.94
C GLY A 157 4.23 12.45 13.89
N ARG A 158 3.85 11.22 13.57
CA ARG A 158 2.81 10.90 12.59
C ARG A 158 1.60 10.30 13.27
N LEU A 159 0.42 10.83 12.95
CA LEU A 159 -0.84 10.24 13.36
C LEU A 159 -1.49 9.54 12.17
N TRP A 160 -1.73 8.24 12.29
CA TRP A 160 -2.65 7.52 11.42
C TRP A 160 -4.01 7.42 12.13
N ILE A 161 -5.03 7.95 11.48
CA ILE A 161 -6.42 7.72 11.89
C ILE A 161 -6.96 6.58 11.01
N ILE A 162 -7.43 5.52 11.64
CA ILE A 162 -7.77 4.25 11.02
C ILE A 162 -9.22 3.89 11.33
N TRP A 163 -10.03 3.69 10.29
CA TRP A 163 -11.47 3.41 10.42
C TRP A 163 -11.89 2.26 9.51
N PRO A 164 -13.02 1.57 9.80
CA PRO A 164 -13.48 0.48 8.97
C PRO A 164 -13.92 0.97 7.58
N LYS A 165 -13.65 0.19 6.56
CA LYS A 165 -14.21 0.45 5.22
C LYS A 165 -15.71 0.19 5.25
N LYS A 166 -16.47 1.00 4.50
CA LYS A 166 -17.90 0.74 4.28
C LYS A 166 -18.21 -0.68 3.77
N ALA A 167 -17.28 -1.27 3.01
CA ALA A 167 -17.42 -2.61 2.44
C ALA A 167 -16.92 -3.76 3.34
N SER A 168 -16.40 -3.47 4.55
CA SER A 168 -15.83 -4.51 5.43
C SER A 168 -16.88 -5.30 6.23
N GLY A 169 -18.12 -4.80 6.29
CA GLY A 169 -19.18 -5.37 7.13
C GLY A 169 -19.08 -4.97 8.60
N VAL A 170 -18.05 -4.22 9.01
CA VAL A 170 -17.97 -3.62 10.36
C VAL A 170 -18.76 -2.32 10.36
N GLU A 171 -19.64 -2.17 11.35
CA GLU A 171 -20.45 -0.97 11.52
C GLU A 171 -19.58 0.26 11.81
N THR A 172 -19.82 1.33 11.06
CA THR A 172 -19.15 2.62 11.23
C THR A 172 -19.94 3.73 10.53
N ASP A 173 -19.97 4.91 11.15
CA ASP A 173 -20.49 6.15 10.57
C ASP A 173 -19.35 7.10 10.10
N VAL A 174 -18.11 6.61 10.14
CA VAL A 174 -16.90 7.38 9.82
C VAL A 174 -16.58 7.27 8.34
N THR A 175 -16.39 8.42 7.70
CA THR A 175 -15.89 8.50 6.32
C THR A 175 -14.51 9.16 6.26
N GLN A 176 -13.80 8.96 5.15
CA GLN A 176 -12.54 9.67 4.91
C GLN A 176 -12.70 11.19 4.99
N ASN A 177 -13.85 11.72 4.55
CA ASN A 177 -14.13 13.15 4.58
C ASN A 177 -14.27 13.66 6.01
N ASP A 178 -14.91 12.88 6.90
CA ASP A 178 -15.02 13.22 8.32
C ASP A 178 -13.63 13.27 8.97
N VAL A 179 -12.81 12.24 8.73
CA VAL A 179 -11.43 12.14 9.24
C VAL A 179 -10.59 13.33 8.78
N ARG A 180 -10.65 13.67 7.48
CA ARG A 180 -9.92 14.82 6.94
C ARG A 180 -10.39 16.14 7.56
N ALA A 181 -11.70 16.38 7.57
CA ALA A 181 -12.26 17.64 8.07
C ALA A 181 -11.91 17.86 9.55
N ILE A 182 -12.08 16.83 10.39
CA ILE A 182 -11.81 16.91 11.83
C ILE A 182 -10.30 17.02 12.11
N GLY A 183 -9.46 16.27 11.39
CA GLY A 183 -8.01 16.37 11.50
C GLY A 183 -7.47 17.74 11.11
N MET A 184 -7.96 18.32 10.02
CA MET A 184 -7.60 19.69 9.60
C MET A 184 -8.06 20.75 10.60
N ALA A 185 -9.28 20.62 11.15
CA ALA A 185 -9.78 21.50 12.20
C ALA A 185 -8.92 21.44 13.48
N ALA A 186 -8.26 20.31 13.74
CA ALA A 186 -7.31 20.14 14.84
C ALA A 186 -5.88 20.66 14.51
N GLY A 187 -5.68 21.34 13.37
CA GLY A 187 -4.39 21.93 12.99
C GLY A 187 -3.40 20.95 12.36
N LEU A 188 -3.87 19.78 11.92
CA LEU A 188 -3.07 18.78 11.21
C LEU A 188 -3.20 18.93 9.70
N VAL A 189 -2.28 18.31 8.96
CA VAL A 189 -2.29 18.24 7.49
C VAL A 189 -2.20 16.77 7.09
N ASP A 190 -3.16 16.30 6.29
CA ASP A 190 -3.09 14.95 5.72
C ASP A 190 -2.15 14.90 4.51
N PHE A 191 -1.44 13.79 4.35
CA PHE A 191 -0.50 13.64 3.24
C PHE A 191 -0.52 12.24 2.59
N LYS A 192 -1.17 11.26 3.22
CA LYS A 192 -1.19 9.89 2.70
C LYS A 192 -2.41 9.13 3.16
N VAL A 193 -3.06 8.43 2.24
CA VAL A 193 -4.13 7.45 2.51
C VAL A 193 -3.68 6.07 2.07
N CYS A 194 -4.06 5.01 2.80
CA CYS A 194 -3.89 3.64 2.33
C CYS A 194 -4.90 2.67 2.93
N ALA A 195 -5.11 1.53 2.26
CA ALA A 195 -5.72 0.36 2.87
C ALA A 195 -4.71 -0.28 3.84
N VAL A 196 -5.12 -0.48 5.09
CA VAL A 196 -4.32 -1.14 6.13
C VAL A 196 -4.41 -2.66 5.93
N ASP A 197 -5.64 -3.18 5.83
CA ASP A 197 -5.93 -4.56 5.46
C ASP A 197 -7.27 -4.63 4.70
N ALA A 198 -7.95 -5.78 4.70
CA ALA A 198 -9.26 -5.93 4.09
C ALA A 198 -10.34 -5.05 4.77
N THR A 199 -10.25 -4.89 6.09
CA THR A 199 -11.24 -4.25 6.95
C THR A 199 -11.02 -2.75 7.10
N TRP A 200 -9.77 -2.30 7.23
CA TRP A 200 -9.43 -0.95 7.69
C TRP A 200 -8.79 -0.08 6.60
N SER A 201 -9.15 1.21 6.61
CA SER A 201 -8.46 2.27 5.86
C SER A 201 -7.79 3.23 6.82
N GLY A 202 -6.67 3.82 6.42
CA GLY A 202 -5.94 4.80 7.22
C GLY A 202 -5.66 6.07 6.45
N LEU A 203 -5.73 7.21 7.14
CA LEU A 203 -5.29 8.54 6.69
C LEU A 203 -4.22 9.07 7.63
N ALA A 204 -3.07 9.43 7.08
CA ALA A 204 -1.91 9.89 7.80
C ALA A 204 -1.85 11.42 7.85
N PHE A 205 -1.54 11.93 9.03
CA PHE A 205 -1.44 13.34 9.36
C PHE A 205 -0.08 13.66 9.98
N THR A 206 0.35 14.91 9.81
CA THR A 206 1.43 15.53 10.56
C THR A 206 0.99 16.92 11.02
N ARG A 207 1.71 17.53 11.98
CA ARG A 207 1.45 18.91 12.35
C ARG A 207 1.81 19.83 11.19
N ARG A 208 1.00 20.88 11.01
CA ARG A 208 1.31 21.94 10.06
C ARG A 208 2.61 22.61 10.49
N LYS A 209 3.63 22.62 9.62
CA LYS A 209 4.82 23.45 9.81
C LYS A 209 4.36 24.91 9.82
N ARG A 210 4.69 25.62 10.90
CA ARG A 210 4.49 27.07 11.00
C ARG A 210 5.50 27.79 10.13
#